data_AF-A0A2N0VBH4-F1
#
_entry.id   AF-A0A2N0VBH4-F1
#
_cell.length_a   1.000
_cell.length_b   1.000
_cell.length_c   1.000
_cell.angle_alpha   90.00
_cell.angle_beta   90.00
_cell.angle_gamma   90.00
#
_symmetry.space_group_name_H-M   'P 1'
#
loop_
_entity.id
_entity.type
_entity.pdbx_description
1 polymer ?
#
loop_
_entity_poly.entity_id
_entity_poly.type
_entity_poly.pdbx_seq_one_letter_code
_entity_poly.pdbx_strand_id
1 'polypeptide(L)' 'MLLDNNRIVSLICKGLALIVLTQCFGCSAVSPWERGNLAKDEMAITPYPNREAFRDHIFTSKEASQGGHGGSGGGCGCN' A
#
# COMPACT_ATOMS: atom_id res chain seq x y z
N MET A 1 -6.01 45.66 17.23
CA MET A 1 -6.36 44.48 16.41
C MET A 1 -6.20 43.23 17.27
N LEU A 2 -7.10 43.04 18.23
CA LEU A 2 -7.13 41.82 19.05
C LEU A 2 -8.30 41.01 18.52
N LEU A 3 -8.00 39.93 17.78
CA LEU A 3 -9.02 38.96 17.40
C LEU A 3 -9.55 38.32 18.68
N ASP A 4 -10.85 38.48 18.96
CA ASP A 4 -11.48 37.86 20.14
C ASP A 4 -11.22 36.35 20.13
N ASN A 5 -10.85 35.77 21.27
CA ASN A 5 -10.55 34.34 21.39
C ASN A 5 -11.71 33.46 20.88
N ASN A 6 -12.95 33.92 21.07
CA ASN A 6 -14.16 33.26 20.55
C ASN A 6 -14.27 33.30 19.01
N ARG A 7 -13.74 34.35 18.37
CA ARG A 7 -13.66 34.46 16.90
C ARG A 7 -12.60 33.50 16.36
N ILE A 8 -11.46 33.35 17.05
CA ILE A 8 -10.40 32.40 16.70
C ILE A 8 -10.91 30.95 16.82
N VAL A 9 -11.53 30.59 17.94
CA VAL A 9 -12.10 29.24 18.15
C VAL A 9 -13.19 28.93 17.11
N SER A 10 -14.07 29.88 16.79
CA SER A 10 -15.10 29.70 15.76
C SER A 10 -14.50 29.48 14.36
N LEU A 11 -13.42 30.17 14.02
CA LEU A 11 -12.71 29.98 12.74
C LEU A 11 -12.03 28.61 12.67
N ILE A 12 -11.39 28.17 13.77
CA ILE A 12 -10.77 26.84 13.86
C ILE A 12 -11.84 25.74 13.72
N CYS A 13 -12.97 25.84 14.43
CA CYS A 13 -14.05 24.86 14.31
C CYS A 13 -14.63 24.77 12.89
N LYS A 14 -14.80 25.91 12.21
CA LYS A 14 -15.26 25.95 10.82
C LYS A 14 -14.24 25.32 9.85
N GLY A 15 -12.95 25.59 10.05
CA GLY A 15 -11.87 24.98 9.26
C GLY A 15 -11.80 23.46 9.46
N LEU A 16 -11.92 22.99 10.69
CA LEU A 16 -11.93 21.56 11.03
C LEU A 16 -13.14 20.84 10.42
N ALA A 17 -14.33 21.46 10.48
CA ALA A 17 -15.53 20.91 9.85
C ALA A 17 -15.36 20.77 8.32
N LEU A 18 -14.74 21.76 7.66
CA LEU A 18 -14.48 21.71 6.22
C LEU A 18 -13.52 20.57 5.85
N ILE A 19 -12.47 20.33 6.64
CA ILE A 19 -11.50 19.24 6.42
C ILE A 19 -12.17 17.87 6.57
N VAL A 20 -13.08 17.70 7.51
CA VAL A 20 -13.81 16.43 7.69
C VAL A 20 -14.74 16.15 6.50
N LEU A 21 -15.41 17.18 5.98
CA LEU A 21 -16.30 17.06 4.82
C LEU A 21 -15.58 16.62 3.54
N THR A 22 -14.31 16.99 3.33
CA THR A 22 -13.57 16.62 2.11
C THR A 22 -13.10 15.17 2.08
N GLN A 23 -13.02 14.49 3.22
CA GLN A 23 -12.56 13.09 3.29
C GLN A 23 -13.56 12.08 2.68
N CYS A 24 -14.84 12.46 2.53
CA CYS A 24 -15.86 11.59 1.95
C CYS A 24 -15.83 11.51 0.42
N PHE A 25 -15.09 12.39 -0.27
CA PHE A 25 -15.10 12.45 -1.75
C PHE A 25 -14.12 11.46 -2.44
N GLY A 26 -13.30 10.72 -1.67
CA GLY A 26 -12.31 9.79 -2.23
C GLY A 26 -12.84 8.38 -2.55
N CYS A 27 -14.00 7.99 -2.03
CA CYS A 27 -14.57 6.66 -2.25
C CYS A 27 -15.51 6.67 -3.46
N SER A 28 -14.94 6.69 -4.67
CA SER A 28 -15.70 6.46 -5.90
C SER A 28 -15.77 4.96 -6.19
N ALA A 29 -16.99 4.42 -6.28
CA ALA A 29 -17.21 3.05 -6.74
C ALA A 29 -17.01 3.01 -8.27
N VAL A 30 -15.80 2.65 -8.69
CA VAL A 30 -15.42 2.51 -10.09
C VAL A 30 -15.76 1.11 -10.59
N SER A 31 -16.35 1.02 -11.78
CA SER A 31 -16.77 -0.27 -12.35
C SER A 31 -15.55 -1.18 -12.60
N PRO A 32 -15.64 -2.51 -12.43
CA PRO A 32 -14.48 -3.40 -12.53
C PRO A 32 -13.68 -3.27 -13.83
N TRP A 33 -14.34 -2.99 -14.96
CA TRP A 33 -13.70 -2.83 -16.26
C TRP A 33 -12.97 -1.49 -16.44
N GLU A 34 -13.31 -0.47 -15.67
CA GLU A 34 -12.62 0.83 -15.68
C GLU A 34 -11.26 0.77 -14.96
N ARG A 35 -11.07 -0.22 -14.07
CA ARG A 35 -9.76 -0.48 -13.43
C ARG A 35 -8.72 -1.06 -14.38
N GLY A 36 -9.13 -1.69 -15.48
CA GLY A 36 -8.22 -2.34 -16.43
C GLY A 36 -7.26 -1.37 -17.13
N ASN A 37 -7.63 -0.09 -17.27
CA ASN A 37 -6.76 0.90 -17.91
C ASN A 37 -5.64 1.41 -16.98
N LEU A 38 -5.82 1.30 -15.66
CA LEU A 38 -4.85 1.76 -14.66
C LEU A 38 -3.97 0.63 -14.12
N ALA A 39 -4.49 -0.59 -14.04
CA ALA A 39 -3.78 -1.77 -13.54
C ALA A 39 -3.03 -2.46 -14.69
N LYS A 40 -1.88 -1.90 -15.10
CA LYS A 40 -1.00 -2.54 -16.09
C LYS A 40 -0.40 -3.83 -15.50
N ASP A 41 -0.15 -4.83 -16.33
CA ASP A 41 0.46 -6.11 -15.91
C ASP A 41 1.83 -5.91 -15.23
N GLU A 42 2.57 -4.88 -15.63
CA GLU A 42 3.86 -4.49 -15.04
C GLU A 42 3.77 -4.02 -13.58
N MET A 43 2.58 -3.60 -13.13
CA MET A 43 2.31 -3.16 -11.76
C MET A 43 1.93 -4.32 -10.83
N ALA A 44 1.85 -5.55 -11.35
CA ALA A 44 1.65 -6.72 -10.52
C ALA A 44 2.78 -6.84 -9.49
N ILE A 45 2.46 -7.43 -8.33
CA ILE A 45 3.45 -7.71 -7.27
C ILE A 45 4.62 -8.56 -7.81
N THR A 46 4.33 -9.40 -8.79
CA THR A 46 5.28 -10.33 -9.41
C THR A 46 5.05 -10.35 -10.92
N PRO A 47 5.51 -9.33 -11.66
CA PRO A 47 5.19 -9.19 -13.09
C PRO A 47 5.91 -10.26 -13.95
N TYR A 48 7.00 -10.84 -13.43
CA TYR A 48 7.77 -11.89 -14.09
C TYR A 48 7.94 -13.12 -13.17
N PRO A 49 6.88 -13.93 -12.95
CA PRO A 49 6.90 -15.02 -11.98
C PRO A 49 8.01 -16.04 -12.25
N ASN A 50 8.30 -16.31 -13.52
CA ASN A 50 9.34 -17.26 -13.94
C ASN A 50 10.73 -16.80 -13.51
N ARG A 51 11.00 -15.49 -13.63
CA ARG A 51 12.28 -14.88 -13.26
C ARG A 51 12.44 -14.84 -11.74
N GLU A 52 11.37 -14.49 -11.04
CA GLU A 52 11.36 -14.45 -9.58
C GLU A 52 11.58 -15.85 -9.00
N ALA A 53 10.87 -16.87 -9.51
CA ALA A 53 11.10 -18.26 -9.13
C ALA A 53 12.54 -18.74 -9.40
N PHE A 54 13.12 -18.36 -10.53
CA PHE A 54 14.51 -18.69 -10.86
C PHE A 54 15.51 -18.02 -9.90
N ARG A 55 15.31 -16.74 -9.60
CA ARG A 55 16.14 -16.00 -8.64
C ARG A 55 16.04 -16.61 -7.25
N ASP A 56 14.83 -16.96 -6.82
CA ASP A 56 14.58 -17.56 -5.52
C ASP A 56 15.25 -18.94 -5.42
N HIS A 57 15.19 -19.75 -6.48
CA HIS A 57 15.92 -21.02 -6.55
C HIS A 57 17.44 -20.83 -6.37
N ILE A 58 18.04 -19.84 -7.03
CA ILE A 58 19.48 -19.53 -6.88
C ILE A 58 19.78 -19.06 -5.46
N PHE A 59 18.95 -18.17 -4.91
CA PHE A 59 19.13 -17.60 -3.59
C PHE A 59 19.04 -18.67 -2.50
N THR A 60 17.99 -19.51 -2.52
CA THR A 60 17.84 -20.63 -1.59
C THR A 60 18.96 -21.66 -1.75
N SER A 61 19.46 -21.91 -2.97
CA SER A 61 20.60 -22.82 -3.16
C SER A 61 21.89 -22.33 -2.48
N LYS A 62 22.05 -21.01 -2.35
CA LYS A 62 23.25 -20.40 -1.76
C LYS A 62 23.07 -20.11 -0.26
N GLU A 63 21.89 -19.65 0.13
CA GLU A 63 21.63 -19.02 1.42
C GLU A 63 20.43 -19.66 2.15
N ALA A 64 20.15 -20.95 1.91
CA ALA A 64 18.99 -21.66 2.47
C ALA A 64 18.89 -21.56 4.00
N SER A 65 20.03 -21.45 4.68
CA SER A 65 20.11 -21.31 6.14
C SER A 65 19.64 -19.94 6.66
N GLN A 66 19.54 -18.92 5.80
CA GLN A 66 19.22 -17.54 6.19
C GLN A 66 17.72 -17.21 6.25
N GLY A 67 16.84 -18.12 5.83
CA GLY A 67 15.45 -17.73 5.56
C GLY A 67 15.25 -17.34 4.10
N GLY A 68 14.10 -17.68 3.53
CA GLY A 68 13.67 -17.45 2.16
C GLY A 68 12.34 -16.67 2.13
N HIS A 69 11.87 -16.34 0.93
CA HIS A 69 10.66 -15.55 0.75
C HIS A 69 9.39 -16.42 0.94
N GLY A 70 8.54 -16.06 1.90
CA GLY A 70 7.32 -16.79 2.26
C GLY A 70 7.53 -17.78 3.42
N GLY A 71 6.48 -18.05 4.19
CA GLY A 71 6.52 -18.78 5.48
C GLY A 71 7.04 -20.22 5.48
N SER A 72 7.56 -20.70 4.36
CA SER A 72 8.21 -22.02 4.21
C SER A 72 9.60 -21.92 3.53
N GLY A 73 10.12 -20.73 3.28
CA GLY A 73 11.45 -20.54 2.73
C GLY A 73 12.43 -20.30 3.88
N GLY A 74 13.41 -21.20 4.02
CA GLY A 74 14.70 -20.96 4.66
C GLY A 74 14.78 -21.17 6.19
N GLY A 75 15.74 -22.02 6.55
CA GLY A 75 15.97 -22.62 7.85
C GLY A 75 16.67 -23.97 7.65
N CYS A 76 17.05 -24.66 8.74
CA CYS A 76 17.75 -25.96 8.78
C CYS A 76 17.11 -27.12 7.98
N GLY A 77 16.06 -26.87 7.19
CA GLY A 77 15.38 -27.88 6.36
C GLY A 77 14.46 -28.81 7.15
N CYS A 78 14.24 -28.56 8.44
CA CYS A 78 13.32 -29.32 9.25
C CYS A 78 11.90 -28.74 9.10
N ASN A 79 11.12 -29.31 8.17
CA ASN A 79 9.66 -29.27 8.25
C ASN A 79 9.19 -30.26 9.32
#